data_AF-L9V7I4-F1
#
_entry.id   AF-L9V7I4-F1
#
_cell.length_a   1.000
_cell.length_b   1.000
_cell.length_c   1.000
_cell.angle_alpha   90.00
_cell.angle_beta   90.00
_cell.angle_gamma   90.00
#
_symmetry.space_group_name_H-M   'P 1'
#
loop_
_entity.id
_entity.type
_entity.pdbx_description
1 polymer ?
#
loop_
_entity_poly.entity_id
_entity_poly.type
_entity_poly.pdbx_seq_one_letter_code
_entity_poly.pdbx_strand_id
1 'polypeptide(L)'
;MVAITAVGAYAPRFRIMAEEFADAWGHFQASGISEKAVPAADEDALTMGYEAATRALESADLTGEAIDWLGFASSRPPLAEEDLT
;
A
#
# COMPACT_ATOMS: atom_id res chain seq x y z
N MET A 1 -11.73 24.75 11.05
CA MET A 1 -12.60 23.55 11.01
C MET A 1 -11.68 22.35 10.88
N VAL A 2 -11.92 21.25 11.58
CA VAL A 2 -11.13 20.01 11.44
C VAL A 2 -11.83 19.12 10.43
N ALA A 3 -11.12 18.68 9.39
CA ALA A 3 -11.66 17.86 8.30
C ALA A 3 -10.56 17.03 7.63
N ILE A 4 -10.96 16.05 6.82
CA ILE A 4 -10.05 15.35 5.89
C ILE A 4 -9.97 16.21 4.63
N THR A 5 -8.81 16.82 4.38
CA THR A 5 -8.60 17.72 3.24
C THR A 5 -8.39 16.95 1.92
N ALA A 6 -7.69 15.81 1.99
CA ALA A 6 -7.40 14.97 0.83
C ALA A 6 -7.11 13.52 1.24
N VAL A 7 -7.21 12.62 0.27
CA VAL A 7 -6.87 11.20 0.39
C VAL A 7 -6.11 10.78 -0.86
N GLY A 8 -5.06 9.98 -0.66
CA GLY A 8 -4.33 9.31 -1.72
C GLY A 8 -4.27 7.82 -1.44
N ALA A 9 -4.13 7.03 -2.50
CA ALA A 9 -4.06 5.59 -2.41
C ALA A 9 -2.99 5.04 -3.34
N TYR A 10 -2.38 3.96 -2.91
CA TYR A 10 -1.44 3.18 -3.68
C TYR A 10 -1.81 1.70 -3.60
N ALA A 11 -1.87 1.05 -4.75
CA ALA A 11 -1.89 -0.39 -4.85
C ALA A 11 -0.66 -0.79 -5.67
N PRO A 12 0.01 -1.90 -5.34
CA PRO A 12 1.13 -2.41 -6.12
C PRO A 12 0.85 -2.44 -7.61
N ARG A 13 1.89 -2.49 -8.44
CA ARG A 13 1.68 -2.61 -9.89
C ARG A 13 1.36 -4.04 -10.33
N PHE A 14 2.00 -5.05 -9.76
CA PHE A 14 1.89 -6.41 -10.25
C PHE A 14 0.55 -7.06 -9.88
N ARG A 15 0.02 -7.90 -10.78
CA ARG A 15 -1.25 -8.60 -10.63
C ARG A 15 -1.07 -10.08 -10.93
N ILE A 16 -1.75 -10.91 -10.17
CA ILE A 16 -1.93 -12.34 -10.46
C ILE A 16 -3.44 -12.58 -10.62
N MET A 17 -3.82 -13.19 -11.75
CA MET A 17 -5.22 -13.49 -12.07
C MET A 17 -5.73 -14.62 -11.17
N ALA A 18 -7.03 -14.63 -10.89
CA ALA A 18 -7.69 -15.69 -10.12
C ALA A 18 -7.46 -17.09 -10.73
N GLU A 19 -7.39 -17.16 -12.07
CA GLU A 19 -7.03 -18.33 -12.86
C GLU A 19 -5.66 -18.91 -12.45
N GLU A 20 -4.63 -18.07 -12.39
CA GLU A 20 -3.27 -18.50 -12.00
C GLU A 20 -3.24 -19.08 -10.58
N PHE A 21 -4.04 -18.53 -9.66
CA PHE A 21 -4.18 -19.10 -8.32
C PHE A 21 -4.88 -20.47 -8.35
N ALA A 22 -5.94 -20.60 -9.16
CA ALA A 22 -6.68 -21.85 -9.30
C ALA A 22 -5.83 -22.94 -9.96
N ASP A 23 -5.01 -22.58 -10.95
CA ASP A 23 -4.10 -23.50 -11.63
C ASP A 23 -2.97 -23.96 -10.72
N ALA A 24 -2.39 -23.03 -9.93
CA ALA A 24 -1.29 -23.35 -9.01
C ALA A 24 -1.74 -24.08 -7.73
N TRP A 25 -2.89 -23.73 -7.15
CA TRP A 25 -3.36 -24.24 -5.85
C TRP A 25 -4.63 -25.09 -5.93
N GLY A 26 -5.24 -25.28 -7.10
CA GLY A 26 -6.48 -26.03 -7.30
C GLY A 26 -7.74 -25.31 -6.81
N HIS A 27 -7.61 -24.10 -6.25
CA HIS A 27 -8.72 -23.32 -5.73
C HIS A 27 -8.35 -21.84 -5.60
N PHE A 28 -9.36 -20.97 -5.65
CA PHE A 28 -9.24 -19.55 -5.35
C PHE A 28 -10.43 -19.09 -4.49
N GLN A 29 -10.19 -18.89 -3.20
CA GLN A 29 -11.23 -18.55 -2.21
C GLN A 29 -11.39 -17.04 -2.04
N ALA A 30 -11.68 -16.33 -3.13
CA ALA A 30 -12.03 -14.91 -3.10
C ALA A 30 -13.12 -14.61 -4.13
N SER A 31 -14.36 -14.95 -3.77
CA SER A 31 -15.53 -14.74 -4.63
C SER A 31 -15.67 -13.27 -5.03
N GLY A 32 -15.93 -13.01 -6.32
CA GLY A 32 -16.06 -11.66 -6.88
C GLY A 32 -14.74 -10.94 -7.16
N ILE A 33 -13.59 -11.59 -6.94
CA ILE A 33 -12.27 -11.03 -7.24
C ILE A 33 -11.70 -11.69 -8.51
N SER A 34 -11.29 -10.88 -9.49
CA SER A 34 -10.67 -11.37 -10.73
C SER A 34 -9.14 -11.46 -10.66
N GLU A 35 -8.50 -10.65 -9.80
CA GLU A 35 -7.06 -10.57 -9.65
C GLU A 35 -6.65 -10.10 -8.25
N LYS A 36 -5.41 -10.39 -7.86
CA LYS A 36 -4.80 -9.87 -6.62
C LYS A 36 -3.58 -9.02 -6.94
N ALA A 37 -3.46 -7.89 -6.24
CA ALA A 37 -2.25 -7.08 -6.26
C ALA A 37 -1.12 -7.77 -5.49
N VAL A 38 0.09 -7.74 -6.05
CA VAL A 38 1.29 -8.32 -5.46
C VAL A 38 2.38 -7.24 -5.44
N PRO A 39 2.98 -6.94 -4.28
CA PRO A 39 4.10 -6.01 -4.20
C PRO A 39 5.35 -6.56 -4.91
N ALA A 40 6.09 -5.66 -5.53
CA ALA A 40 7.48 -5.86 -5.92
C ALA A 40 8.38 -6.01 -4.68
N ALA A 41 9.64 -6.37 -4.91
CA ALA A 41 10.60 -6.54 -3.82
C ALA A 41 10.88 -5.24 -3.02
N ASP A 42 10.68 -4.08 -3.64
CA ASP A 42 10.87 -2.73 -3.06
C ASP A 42 9.56 -2.08 -2.58
N GLU A 43 8.41 -2.72 -2.79
CA GLU A 43 7.09 -2.21 -2.40
C GLU A 43 6.68 -2.71 -1.00
N ASP A 44 7.36 -2.21 0.04
CA ASP A 44 6.96 -2.43 1.43
C ASP A 44 5.84 -1.48 1.88
N ALA A 45 5.37 -1.64 3.12
CA ALA A 45 4.29 -0.82 3.68
C ALA A 45 4.65 0.68 3.75
N LEU A 46 5.92 1.03 3.98
CA LEU A 46 6.39 2.41 4.05
C LEU A 46 6.50 3.01 2.65
N THR A 47 7.06 2.28 1.68
CA THR A 47 7.09 2.70 0.27
C THR A 47 5.68 2.96 -0.26
N MET A 48 4.75 2.02 -0.05
CA MET A 48 3.35 2.19 -0.47
C MET A 48 2.65 3.33 0.28
N GLY A 49 2.95 3.49 1.58
CA GLY A 49 2.43 4.59 2.40
C GLY A 49 2.93 5.96 1.92
N TYR A 50 4.21 6.07 1.56
CA TYR A 50 4.82 7.26 0.98
C TYR A 50 4.12 7.64 -0.33
N GLU A 51 3.98 6.69 -1.26
CA GLU A 51 3.29 6.93 -2.53
C GLU A 51 1.84 7.39 -2.34
N ALA A 52 1.11 6.77 -1.41
CA ALA A 52 -0.25 7.18 -1.08
C ALA A 52 -0.31 8.58 -0.47
N ALA A 53 0.62 8.93 0.43
CA ALA A 53 0.70 10.23 1.07
C ALA A 53 1.06 11.33 0.05
N THR A 54 2.02 11.08 -0.83
CA THR A 54 2.42 12.01 -1.90
C THR A 54 1.23 12.33 -2.81
N ARG A 55 0.47 11.31 -3.23
CA ARG A 55 -0.75 11.51 -4.03
C ARG A 55 -1.83 12.30 -3.29
N ALA A 56 -1.94 12.13 -1.97
CA ALA A 56 -2.87 12.92 -1.16
C ALA A 56 -2.47 14.41 -1.16
N LEU A 57 -1.18 14.71 -0.95
CA LEU A 57 -0.65 16.08 -0.97
C LEU A 57 -0.82 16.72 -2.35
N GLU A 58 -0.46 16.01 -3.41
CA GLU A 58 -0.65 16.46 -4.80
C GLU A 58 -2.11 16.77 -5.11
N SER A 59 -3.05 15.92 -4.67
CA SER A 59 -4.49 16.13 -4.89
C SER A 59 -5.05 17.37 -4.18
N ALA A 60 -4.35 17.86 -3.16
CA ALA A 60 -4.68 19.07 -2.42
C ALA A 60 -3.83 20.29 -2.81
N ASP A 61 -2.91 20.17 -3.77
CA ASP A 61 -1.92 21.19 -4.12
C ASP A 61 -1.09 21.65 -2.89
N LEU A 62 -0.72 20.68 -2.04
CA LEU A 62 0.08 20.88 -0.83
C LEU A 62 1.47 20.25 -0.99
N THR A 63 2.42 20.76 -0.22
CA THR A 63 3.77 20.19 -0.08
C THR A 63 3.99 19.69 1.34
N GLY A 64 5.05 18.91 1.55
CA GLY A 64 5.43 18.43 2.89
C GLY A 64 5.75 19.54 3.90
N GLU A 65 6.06 20.75 3.42
CA GLU A 65 6.32 21.92 4.29
C GLU A 65 5.07 22.40 5.04
N ALA A 66 3.87 22.05 4.56
CA ALA A 66 2.61 22.38 5.20
C ALA A 66 2.21 21.40 6.32
N ILE A 67 3.04 20.39 6.61
CA ILE A 67 2.69 19.28 7.50
C ILE A 67 3.40 19.43 8.85
N ASP A 68 2.62 19.70 9.89
CA ASP A 68 3.12 19.83 11.27
C ASP A 68 3.34 18.46 11.95
N TRP A 69 2.66 17.41 11.50
CA TRP A 69 2.73 16.08 12.10
C TRP A 69 2.50 14.98 11.06
N LEU A 70 3.32 13.93 11.14
CA LEU A 70 3.22 12.73 10.31
C LEU A 70 3.10 11.49 11.19
N GLY A 71 2.07 10.69 10.93
CA GLY A 71 1.86 9.38 11.56
C GLY A 71 1.85 8.28 10.52
N PHE A 72 2.52 7.18 10.82
CA PHE A 72 2.51 5.98 10.00
C PHE A 72 1.93 4.82 10.82
N ALA A 73 0.83 4.23 10.33
CA ALA A 73 0.17 3.10 10.96
C ALA A 73 0.30 1.87 10.05
N SER A 74 0.92 0.81 10.57
CA SER A 74 1.06 -0.46 9.85
C SER A 74 1.05 -1.62 10.83
N SER A 75 0.43 -2.74 10.44
CA SER A 75 0.57 -4.04 11.13
C SER A 75 1.70 -4.89 10.56
N ARG A 76 2.41 -4.39 9.54
CA ARG A 76 3.61 -4.97 8.92
C ARG A 76 4.65 -3.87 8.77
N PRO A 77 5.34 -3.50 9.86
CA PRO A 77 6.39 -2.49 9.78
C PRO A 77 7.51 -2.98 8.85
N PRO A 78 8.19 -2.07 8.12
CA PRO A 78 9.33 -2.40 7.28
C PRO A 78 10.55 -2.69 8.17
N LEU A 79 10.52 -3.79 8.91
CA LEU A 79 11.69 -4.29 9.62
C LEU A 79 12.33 -5.34 8.72
N ALA A 80 13.62 -5.16 8.43
CA ALA A 80 14.46 -6.31 8.18
C ALA A 80 14.37 -7.22 9.41
N GLU A 81 14.41 -8.53 9.22
CA GLU A 81 14.74 -9.46 10.30
C GLU A 81 16.18 -9.15 10.76
N GLU A 82 16.37 -8.10 11.55
CA GLU A 82 17.51 -7.99 12.44
C GLU A 82 17.15 -8.78 13.68
N ASP A 83 17.67 -10.01 13.71
CA ASP A 83 17.82 -10.79 14.93
C ASP A 83 18.47 -9.88 15.99
N LEU A 84 17.73 -9.53 17.04
CA LEU A 84 18.24 -8.76 18.18
C LEU A 84 19.02 -9.67 19.15
N THR A 85 19.81 -10.61 18.62
CA THR A 85 20.81 -11.39 19.38
C THR A 85 22.19 -10.84 19.18
#